data_AF-A0A2N6KHL9-F1
#
_entry.id   AF-A0A2N6KHL9-F1
#
_cell.length_a   1.000
_cell.length_b   1.000
_cell.length_c   1.000
_cell.angle_alpha   90.00
_cell.angle_beta   90.00
_cell.angle_gamma   90.00
#
_symmetry.space_group_name_H-M   'P 1'
#
loop_
_entity.id
_entity.type
_entity.pdbx_description
1 polymer ?
#
loop_
_entity_poly.entity_id
_entity_poly.type
_entity_poly.pdbx_seq_one_letter_code
_entity_poly.pdbx_strand_id
1 'polypeptide(L)'
;MFKKVLFPIDQSRETQEAFDVVIDVVQKYGSRLVLLSVVEEPNTDVPKEDVVMSSPETVAKLLETAKTAFSQQGIQTETIERQGKPAFVICDVADEIEANLI
;
A
#
# COMPACT_ATOMS: atom_id res chain seq x y z
N MET A 1 4.94 18.01 10.71
CA MET A 1 3.88 18.08 9.68
C MET A 1 4.08 16.92 8.73
N PHE A 2 3.02 16.24 8.32
CA PHE A 2 3.11 15.09 7.42
C PHE A 2 3.45 15.58 6.01
N LYS A 3 4.66 15.27 5.54
CA LYS A 3 5.12 15.63 4.18
C LYS A 3 5.03 14.44 3.24
N LYS A 4 5.23 13.23 3.78
CA LYS A 4 5.15 11.96 3.05
C LYS A 4 4.30 10.98 3.84
N VAL A 5 3.27 10.44 3.18
CA VAL A 5 2.35 9.44 3.73
C VAL A 5 2.58 8.15 2.97
N LEU A 6 2.88 7.08 3.69
CA LEU A 6 2.87 5.72 3.16
C LEU A 6 1.46 5.16 3.37
N PHE A 7 0.84 4.64 2.32
CA PHE A 7 -0.44 3.97 2.43
C PHE A 7 -0.31 2.52 1.95
N PRO A 8 -0.19 1.56 2.90
CA PRO A 8 -0.22 0.15 2.58
C PRO A 8 -1.61 -0.25 2.09
N ILE A 9 -1.67 -0.95 0.96
CA ILE A 9 -2.91 -1.45 0.36
C ILE A 9 -2.87 -2.96 0.19
N ASP A 10 -3.97 -3.58 0.57
CA ASP A 10 -4.30 -4.98 0.33
C ASP A 10 -5.73 -5.09 -0.22
N GLN A 11 -6.27 -6.32 -0.25
CA GLN A 11 -7.64 -6.57 -0.71
C GLN A 11 -8.68 -6.48 0.42
N SER A 12 -8.30 -5.96 1.59
CA SER A 12 -9.16 -5.91 2.75
C SER A 12 -10.17 -4.76 2.66
N ARG A 13 -11.24 -4.89 3.44
CA ARG A 13 -12.25 -3.84 3.56
C ARG A 13 -11.73 -2.65 4.36
N GLU A 14 -10.88 -2.90 5.34
CA GLU A 14 -10.25 -1.90 6.18
C GLU A 14 -9.41 -0.93 5.34
N THR A 15 -8.69 -1.44 4.33
CA THR A 15 -7.98 -0.61 3.34
C THR A 15 -8.93 0.32 2.58
N GLN A 16 -10.13 -0.16 2.22
CA GLN A 16 -11.13 0.68 1.54
C GLN A 16 -11.68 1.77 2.48
N GLU A 17 -11.94 1.43 3.74
CA GLU A 17 -12.42 2.39 4.75
C GLU A 17 -11.36 3.45 5.09
N ALA A 18 -10.07 3.11 5.01
CA ALA A 18 -8.97 4.05 5.23
C ALA A 18 -8.77 5.05 4.07
N PHE A 19 -9.30 4.75 2.87
CA PHE A 19 -9.05 5.53 1.66
C PHE A 19 -9.48 7.00 1.82
N ASP A 20 -10.68 7.24 2.33
CA ASP A 20 -11.22 8.59 2.55
C ASP A 20 -10.38 9.39 3.55
N VAL A 21 -9.90 8.73 4.62
CA VAL A 21 -9.04 9.35 5.63
C VAL A 21 -7.70 9.76 5.02
N VAL A 22 -7.13 8.93 4.15
CA VAL A 22 -5.86 9.23 3.47
C VAL A 22 -6.03 10.41 2.51
N ILE A 23 -7.13 10.49 1.77
CA ILE A 23 -7.45 11.65 0.91
C ILE A 23 -7.46 12.93 1.76
N ASP A 24 -8.20 12.93 2.86
CA ASP A 24 -8.32 14.10 3.74
C ASP A 24 -6.97 14.55 4.28
N VAL A 25 -6.13 13.61 4.74
CA VAL A 25 -4.79 13.92 5.25
C VAL A 25 -3.90 14.49 4.15
N VAL A 26 -3.87 13.85 2.98
CA VAL A 26 -3.01 14.26 1.87
C VAL A 26 -3.40 15.65 1.36
N GLN A 27 -4.70 15.92 1.18
CA GLN A 27 -5.19 17.22 0.74
C GLN A 27 -4.97 18.31 1.78
N LYS A 28 -5.24 18.01 3.06
CA LYS A 28 -5.08 18.99 4.16
C LYS A 28 -3.64 19.45 4.35
N TYR A 29 -2.68 18.54 4.17
CA TYR A 29 -1.27 18.84 4.42
C TYR A 29 -0.43 19.01 3.15
N GLY A 30 -1.00 18.80 1.96
CA GLY A 30 -0.27 18.81 0.69
C GLY A 30 0.82 17.73 0.65
N SER A 31 0.51 16.56 1.22
CA SER A 31 1.49 15.48 1.38
C SER A 31 1.79 14.79 0.04
N ARG A 32 2.97 14.19 -0.07
CA ARG A 32 3.25 13.17 -1.09
C ARG A 32 2.69 11.84 -0.62
N LEU A 33 1.92 11.17 -1.48
CA LEU A 33 1.32 9.88 -1.20
C LEU A 33 2.11 8.78 -1.91
N VAL A 34 2.54 7.76 -1.15
CA VAL A 34 3.20 6.56 -1.67
C VAL A 34 2.33 5.37 -1.33
N LEU A 35 1.90 4.64 -2.35
CA LEU A 35 1.14 3.40 -2.20
C LEU A 35 2.11 2.23 -2.12
N LEU A 36 1.91 1.35 -1.13
CA LEU A 36 2.69 0.13 -0.99
C LEU A 36 1.76 -1.07 -1.03
N SER A 37 2.12 -2.10 -1.80
CA SER A 37 1.47 -3.39 -1.67
C SER A 37 2.52 -4.49 -1.56
N VAL A 38 2.25 -5.46 -0.68
CA VAL A 38 3.19 -6.51 -0.31
C VAL A 38 2.67 -7.85 -0.80
N VAL A 39 3.44 -8.51 -1.66
CA VAL A 39 3.23 -9.90 -2.04
C VAL A 39 3.68 -10.76 -0.85
N GLU A 40 2.71 -11.38 -0.16
CA GLU A 40 3.02 -12.26 0.97
C GLU A 40 3.80 -13.49 0.52
N GLU A 41 4.94 -13.74 1.19
CA GLU A 41 5.63 -15.01 1.01
C GLU A 41 4.85 -16.13 1.72
N PRO A 42 4.57 -17.25 1.04
CA PRO A 42 3.90 -18.37 1.70
C PRO A 42 4.79 -18.86 2.84
N ASN A 43 4.23 -18.90 4.05
CA ASN A 43 4.91 -19.46 5.21
C ASN A 43 5.34 -20.90 4.88
N THR A 44 6.63 -21.19 5.01
CA THR A 44 7.21 -22.52 4.72
C THR A 44 6.68 -23.66 5.60
N ASP A 45 5.89 -23.33 6.63
CA ASP A 45 5.29 -24.28 7.59
C ASP A 45 3.85 -24.70 7.26
N VAL A 46 3.26 -24.23 6.15
CA VAL A 46 1.91 -24.65 5.71
C VAL A 46 1.94 -25.30 4.31
N PRO A 47 1.11 -26.34 4.05
CA PRO A 47 1.10 -27.05 2.78
C PRO A 47 0.77 -26.09 1.61
N LYS A 48 1.46 -26.31 0.48
CA LYS A 48 1.49 -25.44 -0.73
C LYS A 48 0.16 -25.34 -1.51
N GLU A 49 -0.97 -25.78 -0.97
CA GLU A 49 -2.23 -25.83 -1.69
C GLU A 49 -3.00 -24.50 -1.70
N ASP A 50 -2.68 -23.55 -0.79
CA ASP A 50 -3.34 -22.23 -0.71
C ASP A 50 -2.58 -21.08 -1.42
N VAL A 51 -1.48 -21.37 -2.13
CA VAL A 51 -0.53 -20.36 -2.67
C VAL A 51 -1.06 -19.62 -3.91
N VAL A 52 -2.34 -19.76 -4.24
CA VAL A 52 -2.95 -19.12 -5.43
C VAL A 52 -3.28 -17.63 -5.20
N MET A 53 -3.29 -17.15 -3.95
CA MET A 53 -3.92 -15.86 -3.60
C MET A 53 -2.99 -14.63 -3.55
N SER A 54 -1.70 -14.76 -3.86
CA SER A 54 -0.72 -13.66 -3.79
C SER A 54 0.15 -13.61 -5.05
N SER A 55 -0.45 -13.52 -6.23
CA SER A 55 0.31 -13.34 -7.48
C SER A 55 0.77 -11.87 -7.63
N PRO A 56 2.00 -11.61 -8.13
CA PRO A 56 2.48 -10.26 -8.46
C PRO A 56 1.51 -9.50 -9.39
N GLU A 57 0.84 -10.20 -10.30
CA GLU A 57 -0.16 -9.62 -11.19
C GLU A 57 -1.36 -9.02 -10.44
N THR A 58 -1.81 -9.69 -9.37
CA THR A 58 -2.91 -9.20 -8.53
C THR A 58 -2.50 -7.93 -7.80
N VAL A 59 -1.26 -7.90 -7.30
CA VAL A 59 -0.70 -6.73 -6.61
C VAL A 59 -0.52 -5.54 -7.56
N ALA A 60 0.02 -5.76 -8.75
CA ALA A 60 0.15 -4.72 -9.77
C ALA A 60 -1.22 -4.12 -10.15
N LYS A 61 -2.24 -4.97 -10.30
CA LYS A 61 -3.61 -4.52 -10.59
C LYS A 61 -4.22 -3.72 -9.43
N LEU A 62 -3.96 -4.13 -8.20
CA LEU A 62 -4.42 -3.42 -7.00
C LEU A 62 -3.81 -2.02 -6.92
N LEU A 63 -2.49 -1.91 -7.12
CA LEU A 63 -1.78 -0.63 -7.15
C LEU A 63 -2.28 0.29 -8.25
N GLU A 64 -2.49 -0.22 -9.47
CA GLU A 64 -3.02 0.59 -10.57
C GLU A 64 -4.47 1.05 -10.33
N THR A 65 -5.30 0.20 -9.72
CA THR A 65 -6.68 0.56 -9.35
C THR A 65 -6.68 1.68 -8.29
N ALA A 66 -5.88 1.53 -7.23
CA ALA A 66 -5.76 2.53 -6.17
C ALA A 66 -5.19 3.86 -6.70
N LYS A 67 -4.14 3.81 -7.50
CA LYS A 67 -3.55 4.99 -8.18
C LYS A 67 -4.58 5.72 -9.04
N THR A 68 -5.40 4.99 -9.80
CA THR A 68 -6.47 5.59 -10.60
C THR A 68 -7.51 6.28 -9.71
N ALA A 69 -7.92 5.63 -8.61
CA ALA A 69 -8.89 6.21 -7.67
C ALA A 69 -8.36 7.50 -7.02
N PHE A 70 -7.10 7.54 -6.58
CA PHE A 70 -6.49 8.76 -6.05
C PHE A 70 -6.32 9.84 -7.12
N SER A 71 -5.96 9.46 -8.36
CA SER A 71 -5.84 10.41 -9.46
C SER A 71 -7.17 11.10 -9.80
N GLN A 72 -8.30 10.40 -9.65
CA GLN A 72 -9.64 11.00 -9.83
C GLN A 72 -9.94 12.08 -8.76
N GLN A 73 -9.30 11.97 -7.60
CA GLN A 73 -9.35 12.97 -6.52
C GLN A 73 -8.27 14.07 -6.66
N GLY A 74 -7.54 14.09 -7.78
CA GLY A 74 -6.47 15.05 -8.04
C GLY A 74 -5.18 14.79 -7.26
N ILE A 75 -5.02 13.60 -6.68
CA ILE A 75 -3.84 13.21 -5.89
C ILE A 75 -2.92 12.37 -6.77
N GLN A 76 -1.67 12.82 -6.93
CA GLN A 76 -0.62 12.03 -7.58
C GLN A 76 0.01 11.07 -6.56
N THR A 77 0.19 9.82 -6.98
CA THR A 77 0.74 8.77 -6.12
C THR A 77 1.96 8.10 -6.75
N GLU A 78 2.98 7.86 -5.93
CA GLU A 78 4.04 6.91 -6.23
C GLU A 78 3.59 5.50 -5.82
N THR A 79 4.06 4.46 -6.50
CA THR A 79 3.68 3.06 -6.22
C THR A 79 4.91 2.23 -5.97
N ILE A 80 4.89 1.45 -4.89
CA ILE A 80 5.95 0.52 -4.49
C ILE A 80 5.33 -0.88 -4.37
N GLU A 81 5.96 -1.84 -5.03
CA GLU A 81 5.71 -3.26 -4.83
C GLU A 81 6.87 -3.88 -4.07
N ARG A 82 6.57 -4.73 -3.09
CA ARG A 82 7.55 -5.51 -2.32
C ARG A 82 7.03 -6.92 -2.08
N GLN A 83 7.95 -7.81 -1.76
CA GLN A 83 7.64 -9.18 -1.35
C GLN A 83 8.14 -9.41 0.08
N GLY A 84 7.40 -10.17 0.87
CA GLY A 84 7.80 -10.55 2.23
C GLY A 84 6.63 -10.55 3.21
N LYS A 85 6.96 -10.42 4.50
CA LYS A 85 5.95 -10.33 5.57
C LYS A 85 5.43 -8.89 5.69
N PRO A 86 4.12 -8.63 5.50
CA PRO A 86 3.59 -7.27 5.38
C PRO A 86 4.01 -6.32 6.49
N ALA A 87 3.86 -6.74 7.76
CA ALA A 87 4.20 -5.89 8.90
C ALA A 87 5.67 -5.43 8.90
N PHE A 88 6.60 -6.30 8.51
CA PHE A 88 8.03 -5.96 8.46
C PHE A 88 8.33 -5.06 7.25
N VAL A 89 7.84 -5.46 6.07
CA VAL A 89 8.05 -4.72 4.83
C VAL A 89 7.46 -3.30 4.90
N ILE A 90 6.30 -3.13 5.53
CA ILE A 90 5.68 -1.81 5.71
C ILE A 90 6.58 -0.91 6.57
N CYS A 91 7.09 -1.41 7.69
CA CYS A 91 8.01 -0.65 8.53
C CYS A 91 9.32 -0.32 7.80
N ASP A 92 9.91 -1.30 7.11
CA ASP A 92 11.16 -1.11 6.36
C ASP A 92 10.99 -0.05 5.26
N VAL A 93 9.89 -0.10 4.50
CA VAL A 93 9.61 0.88 3.44
C VAL A 93 9.32 2.25 4.04
N ALA A 94 8.60 2.33 5.16
CA ALA A 94 8.34 3.58 5.85
C ALA A 94 9.65 4.27 6.25
N ASP A 95 10.62 3.51 6.77
CA ASP A 95 11.95 4.01 7.10
C ASP A 95 12.75 4.36 5.83
N GLU A 96 12.73 3.52 4.79
CA GLU A 96 13.42 3.73 3.50
C GLU A 96 13.04 5.06 2.85
N ILE A 97 11.74 5.36 2.85
CA ILE A 97 11.23 6.59 2.25
C ILE A 97 11.13 7.74 3.25
N GLU A 98 11.50 7.56 4.51
CA GLU A 98 11.33 8.56 5.57
C GLU A 98 9.86 9.05 5.67
N ALA A 99 8.91 8.12 5.65
CA ALA A 99 7.49 8.40 5.81
C ALA A 99 7.23 9.11 7.15
N ASN A 100 6.29 10.05 7.16
CA ASN A 100 5.91 10.76 8.40
C ASN A 100 4.64 10.20 9.01
N LEU A 101 3.89 9.39 8.24
CA LEU A 101 2.66 8.74 8.62
C LEU A 101 2.52 7.45 7.78
N ILE A 102 1.98 6.41 8.43
CA ILE A 102 1.54 5.15 7.84
C ILE A 102 0.04 5.03 8.11
#